data_AF-A0A415JN40-F1
#
_entry.id   AF-A0A415JN40-F1
#
_cell.length_a   1.000
_cell.length_b   1.000
_cell.length_c   1.000
_cell.angle_alpha   90.00
_cell.angle_beta   90.00
_cell.angle_gamma   90.00
#
_symmetry.space_group_name_H-M   'P 1'
#
loop_
_entity.id
_entity.type
_entity.pdbx_description
1 polymer ?
#
loop_
_entity_poly.entity_id
_entity_poly.type
_entity_poly.pdbx_seq_one_letter_code
_entity_poly.pdbx_strand_id
1 'polypeptide(L)'
;MTALEGASFETYRNDPTAGAEIRLPLAPAALADALTREATREGVELKLLRLCAWKYLGRFAPFEWIPLGEDYTFEEANLLAAAVMHNPEIDCGVLFEYCDLREVYDPIEYLNVALQYDALPYRKWSSPLDLKEIGMDFLSTNEVCDLQLGWELAGKDTARDRNDMSVEELIELGEAEAENRDLVVWRYGYMDPYEGKIDTAKYSKEQILTILFP
;
A
#
# COMPACT_ATOMS: atom_id res chain seq x y z
N MET A 1 7.88 -23.38 -3.86
CA MET A 1 9.29 -23.07 -3.56
C MET A 1 9.95 -22.56 -4.82
N THR A 2 10.30 -21.28 -4.87
CA THR A 2 11.58 -20.76 -5.41
C THR A 2 11.68 -19.25 -5.14
N ALA A 3 12.73 -18.90 -4.39
CA ALA A 3 13.42 -17.61 -4.22
C ALA A 3 12.64 -16.38 -3.68
N LEU A 4 12.86 -16.11 -2.38
CA LEU A 4 12.86 -14.76 -1.81
C LEU A 4 13.92 -13.89 -2.52
N GLU A 5 13.49 -12.81 -3.17
CA GLU A 5 14.39 -11.79 -3.73
C GLU A 5 14.06 -10.44 -3.08
N GLY A 6 15.06 -9.86 -2.41
CA GLY A 6 14.93 -8.66 -1.59
C GLY A 6 15.29 -7.38 -2.35
N ALA A 7 15.35 -6.26 -1.63
CA ALA A 7 15.60 -4.93 -2.16
C ALA A 7 17.06 -4.72 -2.63
N SER A 8 17.26 -3.97 -3.72
CA SER A 8 18.58 -3.59 -4.25
C SER A 8 18.95 -2.12 -4.00
N PHE A 9 20.23 -1.79 -3.94
CA PHE A 9 20.72 -0.40 -3.93
C PHE A 9 21.56 -0.23 -5.19
N GLU A 10 21.38 0.87 -5.91
CA GLU A 10 22.40 1.32 -6.86
C GLU A 10 22.79 2.75 -6.55
N THR A 11 24.09 3.00 -6.64
CA THR A 11 24.68 4.32 -6.43
C THR A 11 24.97 4.92 -7.80
N TYR A 12 24.78 6.23 -7.90
CA TYR A 12 24.78 6.93 -9.17
C TYR A 12 26.11 6.74 -9.93
N ARG A 13 26.08 6.02 -11.06
CA ARG A 13 27.13 6.07 -12.08
C ARG A 13 26.69 5.65 -13.49
N ASN A 14 25.72 6.33 -14.11
CA ASN A 14 25.33 6.13 -15.53
C ASN A 14 25.03 4.68 -15.99
N ASP A 15 24.98 3.73 -15.07
CA ASP A 15 24.79 2.31 -15.29
C ASP A 15 23.83 1.77 -14.21
N PRO A 16 22.57 1.50 -14.54
CA PRO A 16 21.55 0.97 -13.64
C PRO A 16 21.76 -0.54 -13.34
N THR A 17 23.01 -0.98 -13.30
CA THR A 17 23.45 -2.29 -12.80
C THR A 17 24.57 -2.15 -11.76
N ALA A 18 24.96 -0.91 -11.44
CA ALA A 18 26.11 -0.59 -10.60
C ALA A 18 25.67 -0.16 -9.18
N GLY A 19 25.26 -1.13 -8.36
CA GLY A 19 25.43 -1.01 -6.91
C GLY A 19 25.04 -2.26 -6.14
N ALA A 20 25.13 -2.17 -4.81
CA ALA A 20 25.01 -3.32 -3.93
C ALA A 20 23.57 -3.55 -3.45
N GLU A 21 23.11 -4.79 -3.50
CA GLU A 21 21.81 -5.17 -2.96
C GLU A 21 21.85 -5.25 -1.42
N ILE A 22 21.10 -4.39 -0.70
CA ILE A 22 20.80 -4.59 0.74
C ILE A 22 19.32 -4.94 0.89
N ARG A 23 19.06 -6.13 1.43
CA ARG A 23 17.70 -6.61 1.64
C ARG A 23 17.16 -6.08 2.97
N LEU A 24 16.10 -5.28 2.90
CA LEU A 24 15.32 -4.84 4.05
C LEU A 24 14.22 -5.87 4.38
N PRO A 25 13.74 -5.93 5.63
CA PRO A 25 14.21 -5.17 6.78
C PRO A 25 15.48 -5.78 7.40
N LEU A 26 16.28 -4.91 8.00
CA LEU A 26 17.43 -5.26 8.82
C LEU A 26 17.24 -4.72 10.23
N ALA A 27 17.74 -5.45 11.23
CA ALA A 27 17.85 -4.93 12.58
C ALA A 27 18.66 -3.61 12.57
N PRO A 28 18.39 -2.64 13.48
CA PRO A 28 18.97 -1.30 13.41
C PRO A 28 20.51 -1.28 13.29
N ALA A 29 21.22 -2.10 14.06
CA ALA A 29 22.68 -2.20 13.99
C ALA A 29 23.16 -2.76 12.64
N ALA A 30 22.48 -3.78 12.12
CA ALA A 30 22.83 -4.39 10.84
C ALA A 30 22.55 -3.45 9.65
N LEU A 31 21.49 -2.63 9.74
CA LEU A 31 21.21 -1.57 8.78
C LEU A 31 22.33 -0.53 8.79
N ALA A 32 22.70 -0.02 9.98
CA ALA A 32 23.77 0.95 10.11
C ALA A 32 25.09 0.43 9.53
N ASP A 33 25.47 -0.80 9.87
CA ASP A 33 26.68 -1.43 9.35
C ASP A 33 26.62 -1.60 7.81
N ALA A 34 25.46 -1.98 7.26
CA ALA A 34 25.29 -2.11 5.81
C ALA A 34 25.45 -0.78 5.09
N LEU A 35 24.78 0.27 5.58
CA LEU A 35 24.90 1.61 4.98
C LEU A 35 26.33 2.15 5.07
N THR A 36 27.02 1.96 6.20
CA THR A 36 28.43 2.37 6.35
C THR A 36 29.35 1.62 5.38
N ARG A 37 29.15 0.31 5.21
CA ARG A 37 29.92 -0.47 4.23
C ARG A 37 29.71 0.07 2.81
N GLU A 38 28.48 0.37 2.43
CA GLU A 38 28.18 0.87 1.09
C GLU A 38 28.71 2.28 0.84
N ALA A 39 28.54 3.19 1.79
CA ALA A 39 29.14 4.54 1.72
C ALA A 39 30.67 4.46 1.55
N THR A 40 31.33 3.55 2.28
CA THR A 40 32.77 3.32 2.18
C THR A 40 33.17 2.75 0.82
N ARG A 41 32.42 1.76 0.31
CA ARG A 41 32.66 1.13 -1.01
C ARG A 41 32.57 2.16 -2.14
N GLU A 42 31.61 3.07 -2.04
CA GLU A 42 31.30 4.06 -3.06
C GLU A 42 32.12 5.36 -2.91
N GLY A 43 32.81 5.53 -1.78
CA GLY A 43 33.61 6.73 -1.51
C GLY A 43 32.75 7.99 -1.35
N VAL A 44 31.50 7.84 -0.90
CA VAL A 44 30.53 8.93 -0.70
C VAL A 44 30.10 9.03 0.76
N GLU A 45 29.55 10.17 1.14
CA GLU A 45 28.89 10.31 2.45
C GLU A 45 27.56 9.52 2.48
N LEU A 46 27.18 9.01 3.66
CA LEU A 46 25.92 8.27 3.87
C LEU A 46 24.68 8.98 3.32
N LYS A 47 24.59 10.31 3.49
CA LYS A 47 23.45 11.13 3.02
C LYS A 47 23.32 11.19 1.49
N LEU A 48 24.37 10.81 0.77
CA LEU A 48 24.41 10.77 -0.69
C LEU A 48 24.02 9.39 -1.25
N LEU A 49 23.88 8.38 -0.39
CA LEU A 49 23.29 7.12 -0.80
C LEU A 49 21.83 7.33 -1.21
N ARG A 50 21.36 6.46 -2.08
CA ARG A 50 19.98 6.42 -2.58
C ARG A 50 19.49 4.97 -2.49
N LEU A 51 18.20 4.80 -2.28
CA LEU A 51 17.58 3.48 -2.21
C LEU A 51 16.79 3.24 -3.50
N CYS A 52 17.07 2.12 -4.16
CA CYS A 52 16.23 1.65 -5.26
C CYS A 52 15.03 0.95 -4.61
N ALA A 53 13.86 1.58 -4.65
CA ALA A 53 12.69 0.98 -4.06
C ALA A 53 12.16 -0.12 -5.01
N TRP A 54 12.34 -1.41 -4.65
CA TRP A 54 11.73 -2.52 -5.42
C TRP A 54 10.84 -3.47 -4.61
N LYS A 55 9.82 -3.98 -5.32
CA LYS A 55 8.76 -4.96 -5.00
C LYS A 55 7.82 -4.73 -3.81
N TYR A 56 8.21 -4.02 -2.76
CA TYR A 56 7.43 -4.09 -1.51
C TYR A 56 6.27 -3.09 -1.37
N LEU A 57 6.35 -1.95 -2.06
CA LEU A 57 5.48 -0.82 -1.74
C LEU A 57 4.43 -0.50 -2.81
N GLY A 58 4.46 -1.08 -4.01
CA GLY A 58 3.41 -0.85 -5.03
C GLY A 58 3.21 0.60 -5.53
N ARG A 59 3.80 1.61 -4.87
CA ARG A 59 3.76 3.05 -5.18
C ARG A 59 4.90 3.52 -6.05
N PHE A 60 6.07 2.95 -5.84
CA PHE A 60 7.27 3.34 -6.55
C PHE A 60 7.36 2.50 -7.81
N ALA A 61 7.48 3.18 -8.95
CA ALA A 61 7.73 2.50 -10.20
C ALA A 61 8.97 1.61 -10.04
N PRO A 62 9.09 0.50 -10.80
CA PRO A 62 10.18 -0.47 -10.66
C PRO A 62 11.61 0.09 -10.80
N PHE A 63 11.79 1.39 -11.05
CA PHE A 63 13.08 2.06 -11.19
C PHE A 63 13.06 3.45 -10.57
N GLU A 64 12.15 3.71 -9.62
CA GLU A 64 12.04 5.01 -8.97
C GLU A 64 13.03 5.09 -7.80
N TRP A 65 13.96 6.02 -7.94
CA TRP A 65 15.01 6.31 -6.97
C TRP A 65 14.48 7.31 -5.96
N ILE A 66 14.33 6.89 -4.70
CA ILE A 66 13.88 7.81 -3.65
C ILE A 66 15.11 8.54 -3.09
N PRO A 67 15.15 9.88 -3.12
CA PRO A 67 16.13 10.65 -2.37
C PRO A 67 15.84 10.52 -0.87
N LEU A 68 16.40 9.48 -0.25
CA LEU A 68 16.38 9.35 1.20
C LEU A 68 17.26 10.45 1.81
N GLY A 69 16.67 11.25 2.71
CA GLY A 69 17.28 12.43 3.33
C GLY A 69 16.56 13.74 3.04
N GLU A 70 15.61 13.78 2.09
CA GLU A 70 14.70 14.93 1.88
C GLU A 70 13.31 14.62 2.44
N ASP A 71 12.69 13.50 2.03
CA ASP A 71 11.32 13.15 2.45
C ASP A 71 11.24 11.95 3.40
N TYR A 72 12.19 11.02 3.33
CA TYR A 72 12.25 9.81 4.19
C TYR A 72 13.69 9.47 4.57
N THR A 73 13.90 8.89 5.75
CA THR A 73 15.20 8.34 6.17
C THR A 73 15.33 6.86 5.81
N PHE A 74 16.57 6.34 5.73
CA PHE A 74 16.83 4.91 5.58
C PHE A 74 16.20 4.06 6.69
N GLU A 75 16.11 4.62 7.90
CA GLU A 75 15.51 3.96 9.03
C GLU A 75 13.99 3.81 8.85
N GLU A 76 13.29 4.86 8.42
CA GLU A 76 11.85 4.81 8.17
C GLU A 76 11.49 3.86 7.03
N ALA A 77 12.27 3.86 5.94
CA ALA A 77 12.10 2.90 4.85
C ALA A 77 12.28 1.45 5.33
N ASN A 78 13.25 1.21 6.22
CA ASN A 78 13.49 -0.09 6.84
C ASN A 78 12.35 -0.51 7.78
N LEU A 79 11.80 0.43 8.55
CA LEU A 79 10.66 0.18 9.42
C LEU A 79 9.39 -0.13 8.61
N LEU A 80 9.18 0.54 7.48
CA LEU A 80 8.02 0.27 6.62
C LEU A 80 8.11 -1.11 5.98
N ALA A 81 9.31 -1.47 5.49
CA ALA A 81 9.58 -2.82 5.01
C ALA A 81 9.34 -3.86 6.11
N ALA A 82 9.75 -3.58 7.35
CA ALA A 82 9.49 -4.47 8.48
C ALA A 82 7.99 -4.60 8.78
N ALA A 83 7.24 -3.50 8.84
CA ALA A 83 5.80 -3.51 9.11
C ALA A 83 5.04 -4.38 8.11
N VAL A 84 5.31 -4.22 6.82
CA VAL A 84 4.67 -5.02 5.77
C VAL A 84 5.17 -6.48 5.79
N MET A 85 6.44 -6.74 6.13
CA MET A 85 6.94 -8.12 6.28
C MET A 85 6.34 -8.86 7.48
N HIS A 86 6.04 -8.15 8.55
CA HIS A 86 5.40 -8.72 9.72
C HIS A 86 3.90 -8.98 9.51
N ASN A 87 3.25 -8.25 8.61
CA ASN A 87 1.84 -8.44 8.28
C ASN A 87 1.61 -8.64 6.78
N PRO A 88 1.61 -9.88 6.28
CA PRO A 88 1.42 -10.18 4.86
C PRO A 88 0.01 -9.87 4.34
N GLU A 89 -0.96 -9.57 5.22
CA GLU A 89 -2.32 -9.15 4.82
C GLU A 89 -2.39 -7.66 4.45
N ILE A 90 -1.33 -6.89 4.69
CA ILE A 90 -1.26 -5.49 4.26
C ILE A 90 -1.26 -5.44 2.74
N ASP A 91 -2.34 -4.90 2.18
CA ASP A 91 -2.36 -4.42 0.80
C ASP A 91 -1.79 -3.00 0.81
N CYS A 92 -0.55 -2.87 0.31
CA CYS A 92 0.11 -1.57 0.21
C CYS A 92 -0.72 -0.59 -0.61
N GLY A 93 -1.43 -1.01 -1.66
CA GLY A 93 -2.29 -0.10 -2.43
C GLY A 93 -3.37 0.54 -1.56
N VAL A 94 -4.04 -0.25 -0.73
CA VAL A 94 -5.08 0.23 0.19
C VAL A 94 -4.50 1.11 1.30
N LEU A 95 -3.40 0.68 1.93
CA LEU A 95 -2.71 1.45 2.98
C LEU A 95 -2.33 2.84 2.44
N PHE A 96 -1.86 2.87 1.20
CA PHE A 96 -1.28 4.06 0.60
C PHE A 96 -2.34 5.05 0.18
N GLU A 97 -3.39 4.55 -0.46
CA GLU A 97 -4.55 5.38 -0.78
C GLU A 97 -5.17 5.97 0.50
N TYR A 98 -5.31 5.17 1.57
CA TYR A 98 -5.85 5.66 2.84
C TYR A 98 -5.01 6.82 3.38
N CYS A 99 -3.67 6.67 3.41
CA CYS A 99 -2.79 7.73 3.88
C CYS A 99 -2.90 9.00 3.01
N ASP A 100 -2.95 8.86 1.68
CA ASP A 100 -3.05 10.01 0.77
C ASP A 100 -4.39 10.75 0.94
N LEU A 101 -5.51 10.03 1.03
CA LEU A 101 -6.84 10.61 1.28
C LEU A 101 -6.98 11.29 2.64
N ARG A 102 -6.17 10.85 3.62
CA ARG A 102 -6.14 11.39 4.97
C ARG A 102 -5.00 12.38 5.20
N GLU A 103 -4.27 12.73 4.15
CA GLU A 103 -3.12 13.64 4.17
C GLU A 103 -2.05 13.23 5.20
N VAL A 104 -1.85 11.92 5.38
CA VAL A 104 -0.85 11.34 6.28
C VAL A 104 0.46 11.16 5.51
N TYR A 105 1.35 12.14 5.66
CA TYR A 105 2.63 12.17 4.94
C TYR A 105 3.85 12.00 5.84
N ASP A 106 3.71 12.13 7.16
CA ASP A 106 4.82 11.90 8.08
C ASP A 106 5.15 10.39 8.13
N PRO A 107 6.42 9.99 7.96
CA PRO A 107 6.78 8.57 7.91
C PRO A 107 6.44 7.78 9.19
N ILE A 108 6.47 8.40 10.36
CA ILE A 108 6.12 7.74 11.62
C ILE A 108 4.60 7.61 11.75
N GLU A 109 3.85 8.62 11.34
CA GLU A 109 2.39 8.53 11.26
C GLU A 109 1.97 7.43 10.28
N TYR A 110 2.65 7.35 9.14
CA TYR A 110 2.48 6.31 8.14
C TYR A 110 2.64 4.90 8.72
N LEU A 111 3.72 4.68 9.46
CA LEU A 111 4.00 3.43 10.16
C LEU A 111 2.92 3.11 11.21
N ASN A 112 2.41 4.12 11.90
CA ASN A 112 1.31 3.94 12.84
C ASN A 112 0.04 3.46 12.15
N VAL A 113 -0.26 3.94 10.94
CA VAL A 113 -1.37 3.42 10.13
C VAL A 113 -1.11 1.96 9.75
N ALA A 114 0.09 1.64 9.25
CA ALA A 114 0.46 0.28 8.86
C ALA A 114 0.33 -0.73 10.03
N LEU A 115 0.76 -0.34 11.25
CA LEU A 115 0.62 -1.16 12.45
C LEU A 115 -0.83 -1.30 12.95
N GLN A 116 -1.75 -0.53 12.39
CA GLN A 116 -3.17 -0.56 12.67
C GLN A 116 -3.99 -0.96 11.44
N TYR A 117 -3.36 -1.63 10.46
CA TYR A 117 -3.98 -1.94 9.16
C TYR A 117 -5.33 -2.65 9.29
N ASP A 118 -5.49 -3.56 10.25
CA ASP A 118 -6.74 -4.28 10.49
C ASP A 118 -7.92 -3.37 10.91
N ALA A 119 -7.62 -2.15 11.36
CA ALA A 119 -8.61 -1.15 11.72
C ALA A 119 -8.95 -0.18 10.57
N LEU A 120 -8.30 -0.32 9.40
CA LEU A 120 -8.67 0.46 8.22
C LEU A 120 -10.10 0.14 7.80
N PRO A 121 -10.89 1.14 7.36
CA PRO A 121 -12.27 0.96 6.90
C PRO A 121 -12.37 0.29 5.52
N TYR A 122 -11.40 -0.57 5.17
CA TYR A 122 -11.36 -1.33 3.93
C TYR A 122 -12.22 -2.58 4.04
N ARG A 123 -13.10 -2.75 3.05
CA ARG A 123 -14.05 -3.88 2.98
C ARG A 123 -13.84 -4.62 1.68
N LYS A 124 -13.42 -5.88 1.80
CA LYS A 124 -13.38 -6.82 0.67
C LYS A 124 -14.81 -7.17 0.25
N TRP A 125 -15.03 -7.37 -1.05
CA TRP A 125 -16.32 -7.83 -1.56
C TRP A 125 -16.66 -9.21 -1.00
N SER A 126 -17.94 -9.47 -0.72
CA SER A 126 -18.38 -10.78 -0.23
C SER A 126 -18.31 -11.83 -1.34
N SER A 127 -18.58 -11.41 -2.58
CA SER A 127 -18.48 -12.23 -3.79
C SER A 127 -18.04 -11.35 -4.96
N PRO A 128 -16.72 -11.29 -5.27
CA PRO A 128 -16.23 -10.60 -6.45
C PRO A 128 -16.85 -11.16 -7.74
N LEU A 129 -17.31 -10.28 -8.63
CA LEU A 129 -17.88 -10.64 -9.92
C LEU A 129 -16.80 -11.17 -10.87
N ASP A 130 -17.02 -12.35 -11.44
CA ASP A 130 -16.25 -12.82 -12.58
C ASP A 130 -16.88 -12.32 -13.88
N LEU A 131 -16.39 -11.18 -14.37
CA LEU A 131 -16.89 -10.52 -15.58
C LEU A 131 -16.89 -11.43 -16.81
N LYS A 132 -15.93 -12.36 -16.92
CA LYS A 132 -15.89 -13.28 -18.07
C LYS A 132 -17.00 -14.31 -17.95
N GLU A 133 -17.24 -14.83 -16.75
CA GLU A 133 -18.33 -15.77 -16.49
C GLU A 133 -19.70 -15.15 -16.79
N ILE A 134 -19.90 -13.88 -16.42
CA ILE A 134 -21.16 -13.16 -16.62
C ILE A 134 -21.25 -12.44 -17.99
N GLY A 135 -20.25 -12.57 -18.86
CA GLY A 135 -20.25 -11.98 -20.20
C GLY A 135 -20.18 -10.44 -20.23
N MET A 136 -19.54 -9.83 -19.23
CA MET A 136 -19.40 -8.39 -19.05
C MET A 136 -17.94 -7.92 -19.10
N ASP A 137 -17.09 -8.63 -19.85
CA ASP A 137 -15.67 -8.31 -19.99
C ASP A 137 -15.38 -7.07 -20.87
N PHE A 138 -16.43 -6.47 -21.44
CA PHE A 138 -16.37 -5.23 -22.21
C PHE A 138 -16.45 -3.96 -21.35
N LEU A 139 -16.82 -4.06 -20.07
CA LEU A 139 -16.94 -2.91 -19.17
C LEU A 139 -15.58 -2.30 -18.86
N SER A 140 -15.55 -0.98 -18.70
CA SER A 140 -14.38 -0.24 -18.21
C SER A 140 -14.12 -0.54 -16.73
N THR A 141 -12.91 -0.23 -16.24
CA THR A 141 -12.54 -0.45 -14.84
C THR A 141 -13.50 0.25 -13.86
N ASN A 142 -13.95 1.46 -14.17
CA ASN A 142 -14.86 2.21 -13.31
C ASN A 142 -16.24 1.57 -13.27
N GLU A 143 -16.81 1.26 -14.44
CA GLU A 143 -18.11 0.57 -14.53
C GLU A 143 -18.11 -0.78 -13.80
N VAL A 144 -16.97 -1.50 -13.80
CA VAL A 144 -16.82 -2.75 -13.04
C VAL A 144 -16.86 -2.50 -11.54
N CYS A 145 -16.19 -1.45 -11.05
CA CYS A 145 -16.20 -1.08 -9.64
C CYS A 145 -17.61 -0.68 -9.18
N ASP A 146 -18.28 0.16 -9.98
CA ASP A 146 -19.62 0.64 -9.68
C ASP A 146 -20.64 -0.50 -9.73
N LEU A 147 -20.58 -1.37 -10.76
CA LEU A 147 -21.40 -2.58 -10.84
C LEU A 147 -21.23 -3.47 -9.61
N GLN A 148 -19.99 -3.70 -9.19
CA GLN A 148 -19.69 -4.54 -8.03
C GLN A 148 -20.26 -3.96 -6.72
N LEU A 149 -20.16 -2.64 -6.55
CA LEU A 149 -20.74 -1.95 -5.38
C LEU A 149 -22.27 -1.99 -5.42
N GLY A 150 -22.88 -1.66 -6.56
CA GLY A 150 -24.33 -1.74 -6.74
C GLY A 150 -24.89 -3.14 -6.51
N TRP A 151 -24.20 -4.18 -6.97
CA TRP A 151 -24.54 -5.58 -6.73
C TRP A 151 -24.55 -5.95 -5.24
N GLU A 152 -23.57 -5.47 -4.48
CA GLU A 152 -23.49 -5.67 -3.03
C GLU A 152 -24.58 -4.91 -2.27
N LEU A 153 -24.91 -3.69 -2.70
CA LEU A 153 -25.98 -2.88 -2.12
C LEU A 153 -27.34 -3.53 -2.36
N ALA A 154 -27.64 -3.89 -3.61
CA ALA A 154 -28.88 -4.55 -3.99
C ALA A 154 -29.05 -5.91 -3.29
N GLY A 155 -27.95 -6.67 -3.10
CA GLY A 155 -27.99 -7.93 -2.36
C GLY A 155 -28.30 -7.80 -0.86
N LYS A 156 -28.15 -6.59 -0.28
CA LYS A 156 -28.47 -6.28 1.12
C LYS A 156 -29.84 -5.61 1.26
N ASP A 157 -30.44 -5.18 0.16
CA ASP A 157 -31.77 -4.57 0.17
C ASP A 157 -32.84 -5.64 0.43
N THR A 158 -33.80 -5.31 1.30
CA THR A 158 -34.94 -6.18 1.63
C THR A 158 -36.17 -5.86 0.77
N ALA A 159 -36.15 -4.76 0.03
CA ALA A 159 -37.23 -4.27 -0.81
C ALA A 159 -37.01 -4.54 -2.32
N ARG A 160 -35.77 -4.83 -2.75
CA ARG A 160 -35.40 -5.08 -4.15
C ARG A 160 -34.39 -6.22 -4.24
N ASP A 161 -34.57 -7.13 -5.20
CA ASP A 161 -33.59 -8.18 -5.52
C ASP A 161 -32.69 -7.70 -6.67
N ARG A 162 -31.38 -7.93 -6.55
CA ARG A 162 -30.39 -7.70 -7.62
C ARG A 162 -30.73 -8.44 -8.93
N ASN A 163 -31.46 -9.56 -8.87
CA ASN A 163 -31.89 -10.31 -10.06
C ASN A 163 -32.95 -9.56 -10.90
N ASP A 164 -33.63 -8.58 -10.32
CA ASP A 164 -34.68 -7.80 -10.98
C ASP A 164 -34.13 -6.49 -11.58
N MET A 165 -32.86 -6.17 -11.34
CA MET A 165 -32.22 -4.94 -11.80
C MET A 165 -31.39 -5.19 -13.07
N SER A 166 -31.42 -4.21 -13.98
CA SER A 166 -30.49 -4.21 -15.12
C SER A 166 -29.06 -3.91 -14.65
N VAL A 167 -28.08 -4.20 -15.51
CA VAL A 167 -26.68 -3.88 -15.20
C VAL A 167 -26.47 -2.38 -15.11
N GLU A 168 -27.12 -1.61 -15.98
CA GLU A 168 -27.10 -0.15 -15.93
C GLU A 168 -27.67 0.37 -14.61
N GLU A 169 -28.80 -0.17 -14.13
CA GLU A 169 -29.38 0.23 -12.83
C GLU A 169 -28.44 -0.09 -11.66
N LEU A 170 -27.68 -1.20 -11.74
CA LEU A 170 -26.71 -1.57 -10.71
C LEU A 170 -25.48 -0.66 -10.74
N ILE A 171 -24.98 -0.32 -11.94
CA ILE A 171 -23.87 0.64 -12.09
C ILE A 171 -24.29 2.01 -11.53
N GLU A 172 -25.45 2.54 -11.93
CA GLU A 172 -25.96 3.82 -11.44
C GLU A 172 -26.14 3.83 -9.92
N LEU A 173 -26.60 2.71 -9.33
CA LEU A 173 -26.72 2.58 -7.87
C LEU A 173 -25.34 2.62 -7.17
N GLY A 174 -24.35 1.92 -7.73
CA GLY A 174 -23.00 1.90 -7.19
C GLY A 174 -22.30 3.25 -7.30
N GLU A 175 -22.36 3.88 -8.48
CA GLU A 175 -21.82 5.22 -8.74
C GLU A 175 -22.43 6.24 -7.77
N ALA A 176 -23.75 6.25 -7.63
CA ALA A 176 -24.44 7.17 -6.72
C ALA A 176 -24.03 6.97 -5.26
N GLU A 177 -23.89 5.72 -4.79
CA GLU A 177 -23.40 5.46 -3.42
C GLU A 177 -21.95 5.91 -3.24
N ALA A 178 -21.08 5.63 -4.22
CA ALA A 178 -19.69 6.02 -4.17
C ALA A 178 -19.52 7.54 -4.08
N GLU A 179 -20.24 8.29 -4.92
CA GLU A 179 -20.24 9.76 -4.90
C GLU A 179 -20.83 10.33 -3.60
N ASN A 180 -21.93 9.78 -3.10
CA ASN A 180 -22.60 10.32 -1.92
C ASN A 180 -21.77 10.22 -0.64
N ARG A 181 -20.81 9.29 -0.61
CA ARG A 181 -20.01 8.97 0.58
C ARG A 181 -18.51 9.13 0.36
N ASP A 182 -18.10 9.66 -0.79
CA ASP A 182 -16.69 9.77 -1.20
C ASP A 182 -15.94 8.43 -1.06
N LEU A 183 -16.58 7.33 -1.47
CA LEU A 183 -15.97 6.00 -1.38
C LEU A 183 -14.87 5.86 -2.43
N VAL A 184 -13.77 5.23 -2.06
CA VAL A 184 -12.81 4.69 -3.01
C VAL A 184 -13.14 3.23 -3.27
N VAL A 185 -13.44 2.92 -4.53
CA VAL A 185 -13.92 1.61 -4.97
C VAL A 185 -12.89 0.97 -5.88
N TRP A 186 -12.47 -0.23 -5.52
CA TRP A 186 -11.56 -1.06 -6.30
C TRP A 186 -12.23 -2.35 -6.74
N ARG A 187 -11.57 -3.04 -7.68
CA ARG A 187 -12.02 -4.35 -8.16
C ARG A 187 -12.27 -5.38 -7.06
N TYR A 188 -11.54 -5.33 -5.94
CA TYR A 188 -11.59 -6.35 -4.88
C TYR A 188 -12.11 -5.86 -3.53
N GLY A 189 -12.43 -4.57 -3.41
CA GLY A 189 -13.08 -4.03 -2.22
C GLY A 189 -13.35 -2.53 -2.36
N TYR A 190 -13.83 -1.92 -1.30
CA TYR A 190 -14.04 -0.47 -1.21
C TYR A 190 -13.64 0.04 0.17
N MET A 191 -13.45 1.34 0.26
CA MET A 191 -13.11 2.02 1.50
C MET A 191 -13.84 3.35 1.57
N ASP A 192 -14.39 3.64 2.74
CA ASP A 192 -14.80 4.99 3.13
C ASP A 192 -13.63 5.58 3.94
N PRO A 193 -12.78 6.45 3.36
CA PRO A 193 -11.56 6.91 4.03
C PRO A 193 -11.87 7.70 5.32
N TYR A 194 -13.07 8.26 5.44
CA TYR A 194 -13.48 9.10 6.57
C TYR A 194 -14.20 8.32 7.65
N GLU A 195 -14.51 7.04 7.39
CA GLU A 195 -15.05 6.14 8.39
C GLU A 195 -13.98 5.69 9.39
N GLY A 196 -14.30 5.79 10.68
CA GLY A 196 -13.37 5.42 11.75
C GLY A 196 -12.25 6.44 11.96
N LYS A 197 -11.45 6.21 13.01
CA LYS A 197 -10.28 7.01 13.33
C LYS A 197 -9.12 6.10 13.64
N ILE A 198 -8.13 6.10 12.76
CA ILE A 198 -6.79 5.59 13.07
C ILE A 198 -6.06 6.66 13.88
N ASP A 199 -5.48 6.26 15.00
CA ASP A 199 -4.60 7.12 15.79
C ASP A 199 -3.20 7.07 15.20
N THR A 200 -2.85 8.09 14.40
CA THR A 200 -1.54 8.18 13.73
C THR A 200 -0.38 8.44 14.69
N ALA A 201 -0.65 8.70 15.98
CA ALA A 201 0.36 8.93 17.01
C ALA A 201 0.36 7.85 18.11
N LYS A 202 -0.34 6.73 17.89
CA LYS A 202 -0.55 5.68 18.89
C LYS A 202 0.75 5.09 19.46
N TYR A 203 1.74 4.90 18.60
CA TYR A 203 3.03 4.31 18.92
C TYR A 203 4.16 5.31 18.68
N SER A 204 5.01 5.48 19.69
CA SER A 204 6.28 6.19 19.53
C SER A 204 7.24 5.38 18.66
N LYS A 205 8.28 6.04 18.13
CA LYS A 205 9.33 5.38 17.34
C LYS A 205 9.99 4.22 18.08
N GLU A 206 10.24 4.36 19.38
CA GLU A 206 10.82 3.31 20.23
C GLU A 206 9.88 2.10 20.37
N GLN A 207 8.58 2.36 20.48
CA GLN A 207 7.57 1.29 20.52
C GLN A 207 7.50 0.57 19.17
N ILE A 208 7.50 1.31 18.06
CA ILE A 208 7.52 0.74 16.69
C ILE A 208 8.75 -0.16 16.51
N LEU A 209 9.94 0.30 16.92
CA LEU A 209 11.16 -0.49 16.87
C LEU A 209 11.04 -1.79 17.68
N THR A 210 10.45 -1.72 18.88
CA THR A 210 10.25 -2.90 19.74
C THR A 210 9.24 -3.89 19.14
N ILE A 211 8.19 -3.38 18.48
CA ILE A 211 7.17 -4.21 17.81
C ILE A 211 7.77 -4.94 16.61
N LEU A 212 8.57 -4.24 15.79
CA LEU A 212 9.09 -4.75 14.52
C LEU A 212 10.42 -5.49 14.64
N PHE A 213 11.19 -5.25 15.71
CA PHE A 213 12.48 -5.90 15.97
C PHE A 213 12.59 -6.31 17.44
N PRO A 214 11.81 -7.32 17.89
CA PRO A 214 11.80 -7.79 19.27
C PRO A 214 13.07 -8.54 19.69
#